data_AF-T0L416-F1
#
_entry.id   AF-T0L416-F1
#
_cell.length_a   1.000
_cell.length_b   1.000
_cell.length_c   1.000
_cell.angle_alpha   90.00
_cell.angle_beta   90.00
_cell.angle_gamma   90.00
#
_symmetry.space_group_name_H-M   'P 1'
#
loop_
_entity.id
_entity.type
_entity.pdbx_description
1 polymer ?
#
loop_
_entity_poly.entity_id
_entity_poly.type
_entity_poly.pdbx_seq_one_letter_code
_entity_poly.pdbx_strand_id
1 'polypeptide(L)'
;MFNHEYFKNLLNETSELIQNKQNNKDIEDIDARIESNKIALKLITEDIEDSDLKNEINKRLENFLYTFDDLKIQSSKPVQIHEDIENDILKSSIVLKNKAKRFLDGLVFDKEILNKVNIKMTKNISDTTENIKKITKNDGEVKTINLMFLSLLLFLFVYFIIRFI
;
A
#
# COMPACT_ATOMS: atom_id res chain seq x y z
N MET A 1 19.14 -15.30 -12.38
CA MET A 1 19.00 -16.59 -13.08
C MET A 1 17.69 -16.58 -13.84
N PHE A 2 17.77 -16.65 -15.17
CA PHE A 2 16.62 -16.65 -16.07
C PHE A 2 15.69 -17.84 -15.81
N ASN A 3 14.40 -17.58 -15.58
CA ASN A 3 13.39 -18.63 -15.40
C ASN A 3 12.66 -18.88 -16.73
N HIS A 4 13.11 -19.91 -17.44
CA HIS A 4 12.58 -20.28 -18.75
C HIS A 4 11.09 -20.66 -18.72
N GLU A 5 10.64 -21.33 -17.65
CA GLU A 5 9.25 -21.78 -17.51
C GLU A 5 8.30 -20.59 -17.32
N TYR A 6 8.69 -19.62 -16.48
CA TYR A 6 7.94 -18.39 -16.27
C TYR A 6 7.86 -17.56 -17.57
N PHE A 7 8.98 -17.40 -18.28
CA PHE A 7 9.01 -16.71 -19.57
C PHE A 7 8.06 -17.35 -20.59
N LYS A 8 8.09 -18.68 -20.70
CA LYS A 8 7.22 -19.44 -21.61
C LYS A 8 5.73 -19.29 -21.26
N ASN A 9 5.38 -19.35 -19.98
CA ASN A 9 4.00 -19.18 -19.54
C ASN A 9 3.49 -17.77 -19.83
N LEU A 10 4.30 -16.74 -19.57
CA LEU A 10 3.94 -15.35 -19.85
C LEU A 10 3.78 -15.09 -21.36
N LEU A 11 4.64 -15.70 -22.19
CA LEU A 11 4.54 -15.61 -23.65
C LEU A 11 3.24 -16.25 -24.16
N ASN A 12 2.89 -17.43 -23.64
CA ASN A 12 1.64 -18.12 -23.98
C ASN A 12 0.41 -17.33 -23.53
N GLU A 13 0.38 -16.83 -22.29
CA GLU A 13 -0.71 -15.98 -21.78
C GLU A 13 -0.89 -14.74 -22.65
N THR A 14 0.21 -14.09 -23.04
CA THR A 14 0.17 -12.93 -23.94
C THR A 14 -0.39 -13.28 -25.31
N SER A 15 0.01 -14.43 -25.86
CA SER A 15 -0.51 -14.91 -27.14
C SER A 15 -2.02 -15.19 -27.07
N GLU A 16 -2.49 -15.82 -26.01
CA GLU A 16 -3.92 -16.09 -25.79
C GLU A 16 -4.72 -14.80 -25.61
N LEU A 17 -4.21 -13.84 -24.83
CA LEU A 17 -4.86 -12.53 -24.64
C LEU A 17 -5.01 -11.77 -25.96
N ILE A 18 -3.99 -11.81 -26.82
CA ILE A 18 -4.02 -11.17 -28.14
C ILE A 18 -5.05 -11.87 -29.06
N GLN A 19 -5.10 -13.20 -29.08
CA GLN A 19 -6.10 -13.94 -29.86
C GLN A 19 -7.53 -13.69 -29.35
N ASN A 20 -7.71 -13.64 -28.04
CA ASN A 20 -9.01 -13.37 -27.42
C ASN A 20 -9.49 -11.95 -27.71
N LYS A 21 -8.58 -10.97 -27.77
CA LYS A 21 -8.89 -9.60 -28.23
C LYS A 21 -9.37 -9.57 -29.68
N GLN A 22 -8.82 -10.41 -30.56
CA GLN A 22 -9.28 -10.50 -31.96
C GLN A 22 -10.72 -11.02 -32.04
N ASN A 23 -11.12 -11.91 -31.12
CA ASN A 23 -12.43 -12.55 -31.12
C ASN A 23 -13.50 -11.80 -30.32
N ASN A 24 -13.13 -11.00 -29.30
CA ASN A 24 -14.06 -10.22 -28.46
C ASN A 24 -13.51 -8.81 -28.17
N LYS A 25 -14.20 -7.78 -28.66
CA LYS A 25 -13.75 -6.37 -28.64
C LYS A 25 -13.93 -5.60 -27.31
N ASP A 26 -14.63 -6.16 -26.32
CA ASP A 26 -15.18 -5.38 -25.19
C ASP A 26 -14.56 -5.70 -23.82
N ILE A 27 -13.24 -5.80 -23.71
CA ILE A 27 -12.59 -5.88 -22.39
C ILE A 27 -11.51 -4.80 -22.30
N GLU A 28 -11.88 -3.68 -21.70
CA GLU A 28 -11.07 -2.46 -21.50
C GLU A 28 -9.72 -2.75 -20.79
N ASP A 29 -9.63 -3.85 -20.04
CA ASP A 29 -8.43 -4.29 -19.31
C ASP A 29 -7.48 -5.21 -20.11
N ILE A 30 -7.89 -5.75 -21.27
CA ILE A 30 -7.02 -6.67 -22.04
C ILE A 30 -5.84 -5.93 -22.64
N ASP A 31 -6.04 -4.69 -23.08
CA ASP A 31 -4.98 -3.89 -23.71
C ASP A 31 -3.88 -3.51 -22.72
N ALA A 32 -4.28 -3.06 -21.52
CA ALA A 32 -3.34 -2.78 -20.44
C ALA A 32 -2.55 -4.02 -20.03
N ARG A 33 -3.19 -5.19 -20.03
CA ARG A 33 -2.57 -6.46 -19.64
C ARG A 33 -1.61 -6.99 -20.70
N ILE A 34 -1.95 -6.86 -21.98
CA ILE A 34 -1.03 -7.18 -23.09
C ILE A 34 0.21 -6.28 -23.01
N GLU A 35 0.04 -4.96 -22.90
CA GLU A 35 1.18 -4.03 -22.83
C GLU A 35 2.06 -4.27 -21.59
N SER A 36 1.46 -4.56 -20.44
CA SER A 36 2.19 -4.96 -19.23
C SER A 36 3.02 -6.23 -19.45
N ASN A 37 2.45 -7.25 -20.10
CA ASN A 37 3.16 -8.49 -20.39
C ASN A 37 4.29 -8.30 -21.41
N LYS A 38 4.11 -7.43 -22.42
CA LYS A 38 5.18 -7.07 -23.37
C LYS A 38 6.40 -6.49 -22.65
N ILE A 39 6.16 -5.56 -21.71
CA ILE A 39 7.23 -4.93 -20.91
C ILE A 39 7.91 -5.97 -20.02
N ALA A 40 7.13 -6.83 -19.36
CA ALA A 40 7.67 -7.89 -18.50
C ALA A 40 8.53 -8.89 -19.30
N LEU A 41 8.10 -9.33 -20.48
CA LEU A 41 8.88 -10.21 -21.36
C LEU A 41 10.21 -9.57 -21.78
N LYS A 42 10.22 -8.25 -22.07
CA LYS A 42 11.43 -7.51 -22.40
C LYS A 42 12.41 -7.47 -21.21
N LEU A 43 11.91 -7.16 -20.02
CA LEU A 43 12.72 -7.12 -18.79
C LEU A 43 13.30 -8.50 -18.44
N ILE A 44 12.51 -9.57 -18.53
CA ILE A 44 12.99 -10.94 -18.27
C ILE A 44 14.07 -11.35 -19.27
N THR A 45 14.00 -10.85 -20.50
CA THR A 45 15.02 -11.11 -21.53
C THR A 45 16.31 -10.32 -21.27
N GLU A 46 16.24 -9.17 -20.59
CA GLU A 46 17.42 -8.41 -20.18
C GLU A 46 18.26 -9.15 -19.13
N ASP A 47 17.62 -9.95 -18.27
CA ASP A 47 18.23 -10.76 -17.20
C ASP A 47 18.96 -12.03 -17.70
N ILE A 48 18.97 -12.28 -19.01
CA ILE A 48 19.72 -13.39 -19.61
C ILE A 48 21.20 -13.03 -19.69
N GLU A 49 22.05 -13.81 -19.01
CA GLU A 49 23.50 -13.62 -18.98
C GLU A 49 24.18 -14.07 -20.28
N ASP A 50 23.63 -15.08 -20.96
CA ASP A 50 24.12 -15.58 -22.24
C ASP A 50 23.73 -14.62 -23.37
N SER A 51 24.73 -13.93 -23.92
CA SER A 51 24.62 -12.99 -25.04
C SER A 51 23.93 -13.59 -26.26
N ASP A 52 24.27 -14.82 -26.63
CA ASP A 52 23.79 -15.44 -27.88
C ASP A 52 22.34 -15.87 -27.71
N LEU A 53 22.02 -16.47 -26.57
CA LEU A 53 20.64 -16.83 -26.21
C LEU A 53 19.75 -15.58 -26.05
N LYS A 54 20.27 -14.52 -25.44
CA LYS A 54 19.59 -13.24 -25.28
C LYS A 54 19.25 -12.62 -26.62
N ASN A 55 20.20 -12.63 -27.56
CA ASN A 55 19.99 -12.10 -28.91
C ASN A 55 18.99 -12.94 -29.70
N GLU A 56 19.01 -14.27 -29.56
CA GLU A 56 18.02 -15.15 -30.20
C GLU A 56 16.61 -14.91 -29.65
N ILE A 57 16.46 -14.82 -28.33
CA ILE A 57 15.17 -14.58 -27.67
C ILE A 57 14.66 -13.17 -27.98
N ASN A 58 15.52 -12.15 -27.98
CA ASN A 58 15.13 -10.79 -28.39
C ASN A 58 14.62 -10.75 -29.83
N LYS A 59 15.31 -11.41 -30.78
CA LYS A 59 14.83 -11.48 -32.17
C LYS A 59 13.47 -12.17 -32.29
N ARG A 60 13.27 -13.27 -31.54
CA ARG A 60 11.98 -13.98 -31.52
C ARG A 60 10.88 -13.11 -30.89
N LEU A 61 11.20 -12.38 -29.82
CA LEU A 61 10.28 -11.48 -29.14
C LEU A 61 9.92 -10.28 -30.02
N GLU A 62 10.90 -9.64 -30.67
CA GLU A 62 10.64 -8.53 -31.62
C GLU A 62 9.75 -8.97 -32.78
N ASN A 63 10.03 -10.14 -33.38
CA ASN A 63 9.20 -10.68 -34.44
C ASN A 63 7.76 -10.98 -33.96
N PHE A 64 7.63 -11.54 -32.75
CA PHE A 64 6.33 -11.77 -32.11
C PHE A 64 5.58 -10.45 -31.95
N LEU A 65 6.20 -9.44 -31.33
CA LEU A 65 5.58 -8.13 -31.08
C LEU A 65 5.20 -7.39 -32.37
N TYR A 66 6.10 -7.37 -33.37
CA TYR A 66 5.88 -6.69 -34.64
C TYR A 66 4.74 -7.30 -35.45
N THR A 67 4.65 -8.64 -35.48
CA THR A 67 3.56 -9.36 -36.16
C THR A 67 2.18 -8.95 -35.61
N PHE A 68 2.09 -8.60 -34.32
CA PHE A 68 0.82 -8.17 -33.72
C PHE A 68 0.53 -6.69 -33.86
N ASP A 69 1.55 -5.83 -33.92
CA ASP A 69 1.36 -4.41 -34.15
C ASP A 69 0.89 -4.15 -35.61
N ASP A 70 1.38 -4.91 -36.59
CA ASP A 70 0.90 -4.87 -37.99
C ASP A 70 -0.56 -5.35 -38.15
N LEU A 71 -0.99 -6.33 -37.34
CA LEU A 71 -2.38 -6.79 -37.32
C LEU A 71 -3.35 -5.71 -36.80
N LYS A 72 -2.87 -4.78 -35.96
CA LYS A 72 -3.66 -3.62 -35.51
C LYS A 72 -3.88 -2.63 -36.66
N ILE A 73 -2.88 -2.46 -37.54
CA ILE A 73 -2.85 -1.48 -38.65
C ILE A 73 -3.77 -1.89 -39.81
N GLN A 74 -3.91 -3.19 -40.12
CA GLN A 74 -4.80 -3.65 -41.20
C GLN A 74 -6.30 -3.54 -40.89
N SER A 75 -6.68 -3.36 -39.62
CA SER A 75 -8.09 -3.22 -39.21
C SER A 75 -8.64 -1.79 -39.30
N SER A 76 -7.77 -0.80 -39.51
CA SER A 76 -8.14 0.61 -39.57
C SER A 76 -8.18 1.12 -41.01
N LYS A 77 -9.39 1.32 -41.54
CA LYS A 77 -9.62 2.15 -42.74
C LYS A 77 -9.00 3.54 -42.53
N PRO A 78 -8.25 4.11 -43.49
CA PRO A 78 -7.75 5.47 -43.37
C PRO A 78 -8.91 6.42 -43.74
N VAL A 79 -9.14 7.46 -42.92
CA VAL A 79 -9.66 8.81 -43.27
C VAL A 79 -10.25 9.58 -42.06
N GLN A 80 -10.40 9.01 -40.86
CA GLN A 80 -10.98 9.73 -39.68
C GLN A 80 -10.15 9.71 -38.38
N ILE A 81 -8.94 9.16 -38.40
CA ILE A 81 -8.16 8.80 -37.20
C ILE A 81 -7.74 10.03 -36.35
N HIS A 82 -7.56 11.21 -36.96
CA HIS A 82 -7.03 12.35 -36.21
C HIS A 82 -8.04 13.00 -35.26
N GLU A 83 -9.31 13.03 -35.63
CA GLU A 83 -10.38 13.65 -34.82
C GLU A 83 -10.79 12.74 -33.65
N ASP A 84 -10.80 11.42 -33.86
CA ASP A 84 -11.09 10.43 -32.81
C ASP A 84 -9.98 10.36 -31.75
N ILE A 85 -8.71 10.43 -32.16
CA ILE A 85 -7.58 10.44 -31.20
C ILE A 85 -7.58 11.71 -30.35
N GLU A 86 -7.86 12.87 -30.94
CA GLU A 86 -7.91 14.13 -30.17
C GLU A 86 -9.05 14.10 -29.14
N ASN A 87 -10.22 13.58 -29.54
CA ASN A 87 -11.35 13.40 -28.64
C ASN A 87 -11.07 12.39 -27.51
N ASP A 88 -10.37 11.29 -27.80
CA ASP A 88 -9.97 10.30 -26.79
C ASP A 88 -8.92 10.83 -25.83
N ILE A 89 -7.95 11.64 -26.32
CA ILE A 89 -6.96 12.32 -25.48
C ILE A 89 -7.64 13.34 -24.58
N LEU A 90 -8.59 14.13 -25.11
CA LEU A 90 -9.37 15.10 -24.33
C LEU A 90 -10.19 14.39 -23.25
N LYS A 91 -10.91 13.32 -23.60
CA LYS A 91 -11.69 12.51 -22.66
C LYS A 91 -10.80 11.92 -21.57
N SER A 92 -9.67 11.34 -21.95
CA SER A 92 -8.69 10.77 -21.02
C SER A 92 -8.09 11.84 -20.10
N SER A 93 -7.81 13.04 -20.62
CA SER A 93 -7.30 14.18 -19.85
C SER A 93 -8.33 14.68 -18.83
N ILE A 94 -9.62 14.73 -19.20
CA ILE A 94 -10.71 15.09 -18.27
C ILE A 94 -10.83 14.05 -17.17
N VAL A 95 -10.81 12.76 -17.50
CA VAL A 95 -10.84 11.66 -16.52
C VAL A 95 -9.64 11.75 -15.58
N LEU A 96 -8.44 11.97 -16.11
CA LEU A 96 -7.22 12.10 -15.33
C LEU A 96 -7.28 13.31 -14.39
N LYS A 97 -7.74 14.46 -14.87
CA LYS A 97 -7.95 15.67 -14.06
C LYS A 97 -8.94 15.40 -12.93
N ASN A 98 -10.03 14.71 -13.21
CA ASN A 98 -11.03 14.35 -12.19
C ASN A 98 -10.47 13.36 -11.17
N LYS A 99 -9.68 12.36 -11.60
CA LYS A 99 -8.98 11.44 -10.69
C LYS A 99 -7.98 12.17 -9.80
N ALA A 100 -7.18 13.07 -10.37
CA ALA A 100 -6.23 13.90 -9.62
C ALA A 100 -6.92 14.80 -8.60
N LYS A 101 -8.07 15.39 -8.96
CA LYS A 101 -8.89 16.18 -8.04
C LYS A 101 -9.41 15.31 -6.88
N ARG A 102 -10.00 14.16 -7.17
CA ARG A 102 -10.49 13.22 -6.13
C ARG A 102 -9.37 12.73 -5.22
N PHE A 103 -8.18 12.51 -5.77
CA PHE A 103 -7.01 12.14 -4.99
C PHE A 103 -6.58 13.26 -4.04
N LEU A 104 -6.52 14.50 -4.53
CA LEU A 104 -6.22 15.67 -3.70
C LEU A 104 -7.26 15.85 -2.58
N ASP A 105 -8.55 15.73 -2.91
CA ASP A 105 -9.63 15.82 -1.92
C ASP A 105 -9.51 14.71 -0.86
N GLY A 106 -9.13 13.49 -1.27
CA GLY A 106 -8.83 12.38 -0.36
C GLY A 106 -7.65 12.67 0.58
N LEU A 107 -6.55 13.23 0.06
CA LEU A 107 -5.39 13.62 0.88
C LEU A 107 -5.73 14.71 1.90
N VAL A 108 -6.57 15.67 1.52
CA VAL A 108 -7.04 16.72 2.44
C VAL A 108 -7.87 16.10 3.56
N PHE A 109 -8.79 15.19 3.23
CA PHE A 109 -9.60 14.47 4.21
C PHE A 109 -8.74 13.62 5.16
N ASP A 110 -7.77 12.87 4.63
CA ASP A 110 -6.86 12.05 5.44
C ASP A 110 -6.03 12.92 6.40
N LYS A 111 -5.56 14.09 5.94
CA LYS A 111 -4.88 15.07 6.78
C LYS A 111 -5.78 15.56 7.92
N GLU A 112 -7.05 15.82 7.67
CA GLU A 112 -8.00 16.19 8.72
C GLU A 112 -8.23 15.06 9.74
N ILE A 113 -8.35 13.82 9.27
CA ILE A 113 -8.46 12.65 10.16
C ILE A 113 -7.21 12.54 11.04
N LEU A 114 -6.02 12.62 10.45
CA LEU A 114 -4.76 12.56 11.19
C LEU A 114 -4.69 13.65 12.26
N ASN A 115 -5.13 14.86 11.94
CA ASN A 115 -5.17 15.94 12.91
C ASN A 115 -6.14 15.64 14.07
N LYS A 116 -7.34 15.12 13.77
CA LYS A 116 -8.31 14.68 14.80
C LYS A 116 -7.75 13.55 15.68
N VAL A 117 -7.09 12.58 15.08
CA VAL A 117 -6.42 11.47 15.80
C VAL A 117 -5.32 12.01 16.70
N ASN A 118 -4.47 12.91 16.18
CA ASN A 118 -3.39 13.52 16.94
C ASN A 118 -3.90 14.33 18.14
N ILE A 119 -4.97 15.10 17.96
CA ILE A 119 -5.62 15.84 19.06
C ILE A 119 -6.16 14.88 20.12
N LYS A 120 -6.87 13.81 19.72
CA LYS A 120 -7.37 12.79 20.66
C LYS A 120 -6.24 12.08 21.39
N MET A 121 -5.17 11.72 20.69
CA MET A 121 -4.02 11.05 21.28
C MET A 121 -3.28 11.95 22.26
N THR A 122 -3.05 13.21 21.91
CA THR A 122 -2.44 14.21 22.79
C THR A 122 -3.27 14.40 24.06
N LYS A 123 -4.61 14.50 23.92
CA LYS A 123 -5.52 14.59 25.06
C LYS A 123 -5.45 13.34 25.94
N ASN A 124 -5.51 12.15 25.35
CA ASN A 124 -5.44 10.90 26.10
C ASN A 124 -4.11 10.76 26.86
N ILE A 125 -2.99 11.16 26.25
CA ILE A 125 -1.67 11.17 26.91
C ILE A 125 -1.67 12.15 28.08
N SER A 126 -2.23 13.35 27.91
CA SER A 126 -2.36 14.34 28.99
C SER A 126 -3.20 13.80 30.14
N ASP A 127 -4.40 13.28 29.85
CA ASP A 127 -5.33 12.74 30.84
C ASP A 127 -4.70 11.54 31.60
N THR A 128 -4.01 10.66 30.87
CA THR A 128 -3.28 9.51 31.46
C THR A 128 -2.16 10.00 32.37
N THR A 129 -1.39 10.99 31.95
CA THR A 129 -0.31 11.58 32.75
C THR A 129 -0.84 12.22 34.03
N GLU A 130 -1.97 12.93 33.94
CA GLU A 130 -2.61 13.55 35.10
C GLU A 130 -3.15 12.49 36.08
N ASN A 131 -3.77 11.43 35.55
CA ASN A 131 -4.23 10.30 36.37
C ASN A 131 -3.08 9.59 37.07
N ILE A 132 -1.97 9.33 36.37
CA ILE A 132 -0.76 8.76 36.99
C ILE A 132 -0.24 9.66 38.11
N LYS A 133 -0.17 10.99 37.89
CA LYS A 133 0.24 11.96 38.92
C LYS A 133 -0.69 11.97 40.14
N LYS A 134 -2.01 11.82 39.94
CA LYS A 134 -3.00 11.73 41.02
C LYS A 134 -2.82 10.45 41.83
N ILE A 135 -2.62 9.32 41.16
CA ILE A 135 -2.35 8.02 41.81
C ILE A 135 -1.06 8.09 42.63
N THR A 136 0.03 8.62 42.06
CA THR A 136 1.31 8.76 42.78
C THR A 136 1.27 9.75 43.95
N LYS A 137 0.40 10.76 43.91
CA LYS A 137 0.16 11.65 45.06
C LYS A 137 -0.66 10.97 46.17
N ASN A 138 -1.68 10.20 45.80
CA ASN A 138 -2.59 9.58 46.76
C ASN A 138 -2.01 8.31 47.43
N ASP A 139 -1.09 7.60 46.78
CA ASP A 139 -0.35 6.47 47.39
C ASP A 139 0.58 6.90 48.53
N GLY A 140 0.83 8.21 48.70
CA GLY A 140 1.68 8.75 49.76
C GLY A 140 0.99 9.09 51.08
N GLU A 141 -0.34 9.03 51.18
CA GLU A 141 -1.07 9.58 52.33
C GLU A 141 -1.35 8.60 53.47
N VAL A 142 -1.36 7.28 53.24
CA VAL A 142 -1.35 6.30 54.33
C VAL A 142 0.07 5.89 54.62
N LYS A 143 0.82 6.78 55.29
CA LYS A 143 2.18 6.50 55.77
C LYS A 143 2.12 5.28 56.67
N THR A 144 2.54 4.13 56.13
CA THR A 144 2.68 2.85 56.85
C THR A 144 3.47 3.02 58.16
N ILE A 145 4.36 4.00 58.19
CA ILE A 145 5.08 4.50 59.37
C ILE A 145 4.16 4.97 60.50
N ASN A 146 3.07 5.70 60.23
CA ASN A 146 2.14 6.14 61.27
C ASN A 146 1.38 4.94 61.87
N LEU A 147 1.01 3.96 61.05
CA LEU A 147 0.39 2.72 61.51
C LEU A 147 1.35 1.88 62.37
N MET A 148 2.61 1.76 61.95
CA MET A 148 3.63 1.09 62.75
C MET A 148 3.89 1.81 64.07
N PHE A 149 3.97 3.15 64.06
CA PHE A 149 4.17 3.94 65.26
C PHE A 149 3.00 3.83 66.23
N LEU A 150 1.75 3.82 65.72
CA LEU A 150 0.56 3.58 66.53
C LEU A 150 0.60 2.20 67.18
N SER A 151 0.96 1.15 66.43
CA SER A 151 1.07 -0.22 66.96
C SER A 151 2.13 -0.35 68.05
N LEU A 152 3.28 0.31 67.88
CA LEU A 152 4.37 0.34 68.85
C LEU A 152 3.93 1.05 70.15
N LEU A 153 3.21 2.16 70.00
CA LEU A 153 2.72 2.96 71.13
C LEU A 153 1.67 2.18 71.94
N LEU A 154 0.78 1.46 71.25
CA LEU A 154 -0.20 0.56 71.87
C LEU A 154 0.48 -0.61 72.60
N PHE A 155 1.51 -1.21 71.99
CA PHE A 155 2.30 -2.27 72.61
C PHE A 155 3.00 -1.79 73.89
N LEU A 156 3.63 -0.61 73.85
CA LEU A 156 4.27 0.01 75.02
C LEU A 156 3.26 0.27 76.14
N PHE A 157 2.06 0.76 75.80
CA PHE A 157 1.01 1.03 76.78
C PHE A 157 0.54 -0.24 77.49
N VAL A 158 0.25 -1.30 76.71
CA VAL A 158 -0.14 -2.62 77.25
C VAL A 158 0.98 -3.23 78.08
N TYR A 159 2.22 -3.14 77.61
CA TYR A 159 3.40 -3.61 78.34
C TYR A 159 3.55 -2.90 79.69
N PHE A 160 3.35 -1.58 79.73
CA PHE A 160 3.42 -0.80 80.95
C PHE A 160 2.32 -1.20 81.94
N ILE A 161 1.10 -1.40 81.45
CA ILE A 161 -0.04 -1.88 82.27
C ILE A 161 0.31 -3.24 82.87
N ILE A 162 0.74 -4.22 82.07
CA ILE A 162 1.07 -5.58 82.57
C ILE A 162 2.22 -5.56 83.57
N ARG A 163 3.19 -4.65 83.41
CA ARG A 163 4.41 -4.65 84.24
C ARG A 163 4.28 -3.84 85.54
N PHE A 164 3.37 -2.86 85.60
CA PHE A 164 3.26 -1.93 86.73
C PHE A 164 1.91 -1.96 87.46
N ILE A 165 0.93 -2.72 86.97
CA ILE A 165 -0.27 -3.15 87.70
C ILE A 165 -0.09 -4.59 88.14
#